data_AF-A0A9X3MQD5-F1
#
_entry.id   AF-A0A9X3MQD5-F1
#
_cell.length_a   1.000
_cell.length_b   1.000
_cell.length_c   1.000
_cell.angle_alpha   90.00
_cell.angle_beta   90.00
_cell.angle_gamma   90.00
#
_symmetry.space_group_name_H-M   'P 1'
#
loop_
_entity.id
_entity.type
_entity.pdbx_description
1 polymer ?
#
loop_
_entity_poly.entity_id
_entity_poly.type
_entity_poly.pdbx_seq_one_letter_code
_entity_poly.pdbx_strand_id
1 'polypeptide(L)'
;MGFRHVLSLIAVGAAAVGLSACGSAAKAPTHSATDKASGLTVSVEGDQVTLKRASSSASGTAGTAGQVSCTTDYSKLVNATAQPAPSLSWYAATLITWPDKAKSTTATLSHSLTKTPDLCIAQSADQQTSVVMYFGANVKAAIEKQQITKQRDTQAASVDDALKSAAQAAVTAVASGKFPDVATLTQGLTSQGFYVKTAANAAAATENGTMYIVQGDTTAKQMVLSLKGKDGKAHVLTQKTTGDPKIATAK
;
A
#
# COMPACT_ATOMS: atom_id res chain seq x y z
N MET A 1 87.17 -15.00 28.42
CA MET A 1 88.02 -15.25 27.23
C MET A 1 87.31 -16.25 26.35
N GLY A 2 87.22 -15.99 25.04
CA GLY A 2 86.77 -17.00 24.06
C GLY A 2 85.58 -16.59 23.20
N PHE A 3 85.85 -15.73 22.21
CA PHE A 3 85.09 -15.62 20.97
C PHE A 3 85.13 -16.96 20.22
N ARG A 4 84.02 -17.37 19.59
CA ARG A 4 84.03 -17.85 18.19
C ARG A 4 82.61 -17.95 17.61
N HIS A 5 82.35 -17.05 16.66
CA HIS A 5 81.32 -17.21 15.63
C HIS A 5 81.67 -18.38 14.70
N VAL A 6 80.67 -19.13 14.26
CA VAL A 6 80.53 -19.53 12.85
C VAL A 6 79.05 -19.45 12.49
N LEU A 7 78.76 -18.59 11.51
CA LEU A 7 77.52 -18.47 10.76
C LEU A 7 77.16 -19.81 10.07
N SER A 8 75.88 -20.15 10.05
CA SER A 8 75.30 -20.74 8.83
C SER A 8 73.93 -20.11 8.57
N LEU A 9 73.92 -19.35 7.49
CA LEU A 9 72.77 -18.77 6.81
C LEU A 9 72.03 -19.90 6.09
N ILE A 10 70.76 -20.14 6.39
CA ILE A 10 69.77 -20.57 5.39
C ILE A 10 68.49 -19.81 5.68
N ALA A 11 68.20 -18.86 4.80
CA ALA A 11 66.95 -18.13 4.71
C ALA A 11 66.02 -18.88 3.75
N VAL A 12 64.85 -19.31 4.23
CA VAL A 12 63.64 -19.47 3.41
C VAL A 12 62.40 -19.16 4.28
N GLY A 13 61.89 -17.93 4.14
CA GLY A 13 60.46 -17.63 4.06
C GLY A 13 59.57 -17.78 5.31
N ALA A 14 59.80 -16.98 6.36
CA ALA A 14 58.74 -16.65 7.31
C ALA A 14 57.95 -15.44 6.81
N ALA A 15 56.91 -15.66 6.01
CA ALA A 15 55.91 -14.65 5.76
C ALA A 15 54.97 -14.56 6.97
N ALA A 16 55.30 -13.65 7.90
CA ALA A 16 54.32 -13.06 8.77
C ALA A 16 53.37 -12.23 7.88
N VAL A 17 52.21 -12.77 7.56
CA VAL A 17 51.08 -11.96 7.06
C VAL A 17 50.03 -12.01 8.15
N GLY A 18 49.82 -10.84 8.75
CA GLY A 18 49.00 -10.64 9.92
C GLY A 18 47.55 -11.05 9.74
N LEU A 19 46.86 -11.03 10.87
CA LEU A 19 45.42 -11.07 10.99
C LEU A 19 44.78 -10.23 9.87
N SER A 20 44.30 -10.87 8.81
CA SER A 20 43.30 -10.24 7.97
C SER A 20 42.01 -10.32 8.75
N ALA A 21 41.52 -9.13 9.08
CA ALA A 21 40.25 -8.89 9.72
C ALA A 21 39.21 -9.91 9.26
N CYS A 22 38.56 -10.53 10.24
CA CYS A 22 37.18 -10.95 10.12
C CYS A 22 36.46 -9.77 9.46
N GLY A 23 36.19 -9.88 8.15
CA GLY A 23 35.52 -8.84 7.42
C GLY A 23 34.20 -8.67 8.12
N SER A 24 34.05 -7.59 8.89
CA SER A 24 32.75 -7.08 9.28
C SER A 24 32.03 -6.89 7.96
N ALA A 25 31.24 -7.90 7.57
CA ALA A 25 30.33 -7.80 6.44
C ALA A 25 29.61 -6.48 6.68
N ALA A 26 29.81 -5.53 5.78
CA ALA A 26 29.25 -4.20 5.91
C ALA A 26 27.78 -4.40 6.28
N LYS A 27 27.40 -3.93 7.47
CA LYS A 27 26.06 -4.12 8.00
C LYS A 27 25.09 -3.75 6.88
N ALA A 28 24.27 -4.70 6.45
CA ALA A 28 23.33 -4.44 5.37
C ALA A 28 22.55 -3.17 5.73
N PRO A 29 22.36 -2.22 4.79
CA PRO A 29 21.68 -0.99 5.11
C PRO A 29 20.33 -1.32 5.75
N THR A 30 20.11 -0.88 6.98
CA THR A 30 18.84 -1.07 7.65
C THR A 30 17.81 -0.16 6.96
N HIS A 31 16.83 -0.76 6.32
CA HIS A 31 15.73 -0.03 5.71
C HIS A 31 14.59 0.05 6.70
N SER A 32 14.06 1.25 6.95
CA SER A 32 13.01 1.44 7.96
C SER A 32 11.92 2.36 7.45
N ALA A 33 10.67 2.00 7.71
CA ALA A 33 9.49 2.79 7.39
C ALA A 33 8.57 2.86 8.62
N THR A 34 7.94 4.01 8.83
CA THR A 34 7.01 4.24 9.95
C THR A 34 5.67 4.68 9.39
N ASP A 35 4.61 3.97 9.76
CA ASP A 35 3.24 4.40 9.51
C ASP A 35 2.79 5.27 10.68
N LYS A 36 2.46 6.52 10.39
CA LYS A 36 2.12 7.50 11.42
C LYS A 36 0.75 7.20 12.06
N ALA A 37 -0.18 6.60 11.32
CA ALA A 37 -1.54 6.34 11.81
C ALA A 37 -1.55 5.24 12.88
N SER A 38 -0.86 4.12 12.61
CA SER A 38 -0.68 3.03 13.56
C SER A 38 0.46 3.26 14.56
N GLY A 39 1.41 4.15 14.24
CA GLY A 39 2.63 4.33 15.04
C GLY A 39 3.54 3.10 15.02
N LEU A 40 3.37 2.20 14.04
CA LEU A 40 4.27 1.09 13.81
C LEU A 40 5.48 1.53 12.98
N THR A 41 6.58 0.83 13.17
CA THR A 41 7.79 0.93 12.36
C THR A 41 8.19 -0.48 11.94
N VAL A 42 8.49 -0.67 10.66
CA VAL A 42 9.05 -1.90 10.12
C VAL A 42 10.46 -1.61 9.67
N SER A 43 11.41 -2.41 10.14
CA SER A 43 12.81 -2.34 9.73
C SER A 43 13.24 -3.68 9.15
N VAL A 44 13.95 -3.66 8.02
CA VAL A 44 14.49 -4.85 7.37
C VAL A 44 16.01 -4.69 7.25
N GLU A 45 16.73 -5.72 7.68
CA GLU A 45 18.19 -5.80 7.62
C GLU A 45 18.59 -7.22 7.22
N GLY A 46 19.02 -7.40 5.97
CA GLY A 46 19.19 -8.73 5.39
C GLY A 46 17.88 -9.50 5.44
N ASP A 47 17.90 -10.65 6.12
CA ASP A 47 16.74 -11.54 6.27
C ASP A 47 15.99 -11.32 7.59
N GLN A 48 16.41 -10.34 8.40
CA GLN A 48 15.73 -9.99 9.65
C GLN A 48 14.70 -8.89 9.39
N VAL A 49 13.49 -9.10 9.89
CA VAL A 49 12.45 -8.08 9.94
C VAL A 49 12.10 -7.76 11.38
N THR A 50 12.11 -6.48 11.73
CA THR A 50 11.78 -5.98 13.05
C THR A 50 10.52 -5.12 12.98
N LEU A 51 9.53 -5.46 13.79
CA LEU A 51 8.37 -4.62 14.08
C LEU A 51 8.61 -3.86 15.37
N LYS A 52 8.40 -2.55 15.36
CA LYS A 52 8.42 -1.71 16.57
C LYS A 52 7.13 -0.93 16.66
N ARG A 53 6.60 -0.78 17.87
CA ARG A 53 5.42 0.07 18.12
C ARG A 53 5.77 1.28 18.97
N ALA A 54 5.35 2.47 18.53
CA ALA A 54 5.48 3.68 19.32
C ALA A 54 4.70 3.59 20.64
N SER A 55 5.19 4.27 21.68
CA SER A 55 4.54 4.37 22.99
C SER A 55 3.14 5.01 22.91
N SER A 56 2.93 5.91 21.96
CA SER A 56 1.67 6.64 21.74
C SER A 56 0.67 5.90 20.84
N SER A 57 1.03 4.75 20.25
CA SER A 57 0.13 3.98 19.38
C SER A 57 -1.08 3.47 20.16
N ALA A 58 -2.26 3.52 19.56
CA ALA A 58 -3.49 2.93 20.09
C ALA A 58 -3.91 1.64 19.37
N SER A 59 -3.19 1.22 18.32
CA SER A 59 -3.64 0.18 17.37
C SER A 59 -2.99 -1.19 17.61
N GLY A 60 -3.79 -2.26 17.66
CA GLY A 60 -3.38 -3.68 17.65
C GLY A 60 -3.23 -4.33 19.04
N THR A 61 -3.44 -5.64 19.14
CA THR A 61 -3.29 -6.41 20.39
C THR A 61 -1.83 -6.85 20.56
N ALA A 62 -1.16 -6.46 21.63
CA ALA A 62 0.21 -6.93 21.83
C ALA A 62 0.27 -8.40 22.25
N GLY A 63 1.37 -9.08 21.92
CA GLY A 63 1.58 -10.48 22.27
C GLY A 63 0.88 -11.48 21.35
N THR A 64 0.03 -11.04 20.43
CA THR A 64 -0.64 -11.92 19.47
C THR A 64 0.27 -12.27 18.31
N ALA A 65 0.06 -13.44 17.72
CA ALA A 65 0.75 -13.82 16.51
C ALA A 65 0.32 -12.88 15.36
N GLY A 66 1.27 -12.55 14.51
CA GLY A 66 1.08 -11.76 13.31
C GLY A 66 1.97 -12.30 12.20
N GLN A 67 1.83 -11.71 11.02
CA GLN A 67 2.62 -12.04 9.85
C GLN A 67 3.25 -10.76 9.30
N VAL A 68 4.53 -10.84 8.90
CA VAL A 68 5.16 -9.80 8.08
C VAL A 68 5.54 -10.39 6.75
N SER A 69 5.09 -9.72 5.69
CA SER A 69 5.30 -10.12 4.30
C SER A 69 5.99 -8.99 3.55
N CYS A 70 7.18 -9.24 3.01
CA CYS A 70 7.96 -8.25 2.28
C CYS A 70 8.15 -8.66 0.81
N THR A 71 8.22 -7.68 -0.10
CA THR A 71 8.49 -7.95 -1.51
C THR A 71 9.21 -6.81 -2.22
N THR A 72 9.92 -7.17 -3.28
CA THR A 72 10.54 -6.28 -4.29
C THR A 72 9.78 -6.31 -5.62
N ASP A 73 8.70 -7.08 -5.70
CA ASP A 73 7.94 -7.24 -6.94
C ASP A 73 6.78 -6.24 -6.99
N TYR A 74 7.09 -5.14 -7.66
CA TYR A 74 6.21 -4.01 -7.80
C TYR A 74 4.83 -4.33 -8.41
N SER A 75 4.76 -5.26 -9.37
CA SER A 75 3.49 -5.66 -10.01
C SER A 75 2.52 -6.33 -9.02
N LYS A 76 3.09 -6.95 -8.00
CA LYS A 76 2.37 -7.68 -6.96
C LYS A 76 1.93 -6.77 -5.80
N LEU A 77 2.63 -5.65 -5.63
CA LEU A 77 2.29 -4.59 -4.67
C LEU A 77 1.00 -3.85 -5.03
N VAL A 78 0.73 -3.62 -6.31
CA VAL A 78 -0.50 -2.97 -6.79
C VAL A 78 -1.74 -3.76 -6.39
N ASN A 79 -1.62 -5.08 -6.36
CA ASN A 79 -2.70 -6.02 -6.04
C ASN A 79 -2.75 -6.39 -4.55
N ALA A 80 -1.83 -5.87 -3.74
CA ALA A 80 -1.85 -6.08 -2.31
C ALA A 80 -3.01 -5.29 -1.71
N THR A 81 -4.16 -5.94 -1.55
CA THR A 81 -5.23 -5.44 -0.71
C THR A 81 -4.77 -5.57 0.74
N ALA A 82 -5.11 -4.59 1.58
CA ALA A 82 -4.70 -4.60 2.98
C ALA A 82 -5.06 -5.93 3.68
N GLN A 83 -6.05 -6.71 3.22
CA GLN A 83 -6.22 -8.13 3.57
C GLN A 83 -6.90 -8.96 2.45
N PRO A 84 -6.77 -10.31 2.47
CA PRO A 84 -5.70 -11.10 3.10
C PRO A 84 -4.68 -11.52 2.01
N ALA A 85 -3.38 -11.34 2.27
CA ALA A 85 -2.34 -12.01 1.48
C ALA A 85 -1.53 -13.06 2.29
N PRO A 86 -2.17 -14.07 2.94
CA PRO A 86 -1.45 -15.13 3.64
C PRO A 86 -1.22 -16.42 2.81
N SER A 87 -1.70 -16.53 1.56
CA SER A 87 -1.57 -17.79 0.78
C SER A 87 -0.66 -17.70 -0.45
N LEU A 88 -0.02 -16.56 -0.70
CA LEU A 88 0.73 -16.35 -1.93
C LEU A 88 2.22 -16.66 -1.69
N SER A 89 2.68 -17.76 -2.29
CA SER A 89 4.04 -18.33 -2.16
C SER A 89 5.19 -17.39 -2.53
N TRP A 90 4.87 -16.22 -3.09
CA TRP A 90 5.82 -15.22 -3.57
C TRP A 90 6.04 -14.04 -2.60
N TYR A 91 5.40 -14.04 -1.42
CA TYR A 91 5.77 -13.15 -0.31
C TYR A 91 6.76 -13.86 0.61
N ALA A 92 7.86 -13.18 0.97
CA ALA A 92 8.67 -13.60 2.10
C ALA A 92 7.87 -13.31 3.37
N ALA A 93 7.06 -14.28 3.80
CA ALA A 93 6.20 -14.18 4.96
C ALA A 93 6.84 -14.88 6.16
N THR A 94 6.80 -14.27 7.33
CA THR A 94 7.21 -14.90 8.58
C THR A 94 6.24 -14.58 9.71
N LEU A 95 6.11 -15.52 10.64
CA LEU A 95 5.34 -15.28 11.86
C LEU A 95 6.14 -14.40 12.79
N ILE A 96 5.46 -13.43 13.40
CA ILE A 96 6.04 -12.53 14.37
C ILE A 96 5.06 -12.30 15.50
N THR A 97 5.56 -12.04 16.70
CA THR A 97 4.71 -11.58 17.80
C THR A 97 4.48 -10.09 17.67
N TRP A 98 3.24 -9.64 17.71
CA TRP A 98 2.91 -8.22 17.61
C TRP A 98 3.46 -7.47 18.84
N PRO A 99 4.30 -6.43 18.66
CA PRO A 99 5.05 -5.84 19.77
C PRO A 99 4.14 -5.03 20.70
N ASP A 100 4.45 -5.07 22.00
CA ASP A 100 3.92 -4.13 22.99
C ASP A 100 4.27 -2.67 22.66
N LYS A 101 3.53 -1.72 23.23
CA LYS A 101 3.85 -0.29 23.11
C LYS A 101 5.27 -0.02 23.61
N ALA A 102 6.01 0.77 22.85
CA ALA A 102 7.43 1.07 23.07
C ALA A 102 8.37 -0.14 23.01
N LYS A 103 7.90 -1.31 22.55
CA LYS A 103 8.70 -2.52 22.36
C LYS A 103 8.86 -2.83 20.87
N SER A 104 9.73 -3.80 20.60
CA SER A 104 9.96 -4.36 19.28
C SER A 104 10.00 -5.87 19.33
N THR A 105 9.62 -6.49 18.24
CA THR A 105 9.75 -7.93 17.98
C THR A 105 10.50 -8.10 16.68
N THR A 106 11.35 -9.12 16.59
CA THR A 106 12.11 -9.45 15.39
C THR A 106 11.83 -10.88 14.98
N ALA A 107 11.79 -11.12 13.67
CA ALA A 107 11.64 -12.45 13.09
C ALA A 107 12.53 -12.57 11.85
N THR A 108 12.95 -13.79 11.54
CA THR A 108 13.66 -14.11 10.29
C THR A 108 12.64 -14.36 9.18
N LEU A 109 12.82 -13.74 8.03
CA LEU A 109 12.02 -14.01 6.84
C LEU A 109 12.21 -15.47 6.39
N SER A 110 11.12 -16.13 5.96
CA SER A 110 11.18 -17.54 5.54
C SER A 110 12.07 -17.79 4.33
N HIS A 111 12.32 -16.76 3.53
CA HIS A 111 13.23 -16.78 2.39
C HIS A 111 14.02 -15.48 2.35
N SER A 112 15.28 -15.55 1.95
CA SER A 112 16.13 -14.37 1.85
C SER A 112 15.62 -13.41 0.78
N LEU A 113 15.65 -12.12 1.10
CA LEU A 113 15.37 -11.10 0.09
C LEU A 113 16.59 -10.93 -0.80
N THR A 114 16.41 -11.03 -2.11
CA THR A 114 17.52 -10.84 -3.07
C THR A 114 17.99 -9.39 -3.16
N LYS A 115 17.16 -8.45 -2.71
CA LYS A 115 17.40 -6.99 -2.66
C LYS A 115 16.57 -6.39 -1.52
N THR A 116 16.87 -5.14 -1.16
CA THR A 116 16.03 -4.33 -0.27
C THR A 116 14.57 -4.34 -0.71
N PRO A 117 13.60 -4.60 0.19
CA PRO A 117 12.19 -4.59 -0.17
C PRO A 117 11.69 -3.17 -0.43
N ASP A 118 10.83 -3.05 -1.42
CA ASP A 118 10.12 -1.80 -1.74
C ASP A 118 8.99 -1.55 -0.72
N LEU A 119 8.39 -2.64 -0.23
CA LEU A 119 7.30 -2.62 0.72
C LEU A 119 7.24 -3.88 1.59
N CYS A 120 6.76 -3.70 2.82
CA CYS A 120 6.33 -4.79 3.69
C CYS A 120 4.89 -4.56 4.18
N ILE A 121 4.16 -5.63 4.44
CA ILE A 121 2.83 -5.61 5.05
C ILE A 121 2.95 -6.33 6.39
N ALA A 122 2.53 -5.68 7.46
CA ALA A 122 2.46 -6.28 8.79
C ALA A 122 0.99 -6.50 9.16
N GLN A 123 0.63 -7.72 9.53
CA GLN A 123 -0.75 -8.11 9.85
C GLN A 123 -0.82 -8.77 11.21
N SER A 124 -1.84 -8.44 12.00
CA SER A 124 -2.17 -9.15 13.25
C SER A 124 -3.15 -10.29 12.95
N ALA A 125 -2.90 -11.49 13.47
CA ALA A 125 -3.75 -12.66 13.20
C ALA A 125 -5.18 -12.53 13.75
N ASP A 126 -5.37 -11.69 14.77
CA ASP A 126 -6.59 -11.56 15.55
C ASP A 126 -7.47 -10.34 15.19
N GLN A 127 -6.93 -9.31 14.54
CA GLN A 127 -7.55 -7.97 14.56
C GLN A 127 -7.88 -7.35 13.20
N GLN A 128 -7.78 -8.07 12.07
CA GLN A 128 -7.86 -7.49 10.70
C GLN A 128 -6.97 -6.24 10.52
N THR A 129 -6.03 -5.99 11.44
CA THR A 129 -5.17 -4.82 11.41
C THR A 129 -4.04 -5.15 10.49
N SER A 130 -3.96 -4.41 9.39
CA SER A 130 -2.93 -4.52 8.39
C SER A 130 -2.32 -3.16 8.17
N VAL A 131 -0.99 -3.11 8.19
CA VAL A 131 -0.25 -1.89 7.93
C VAL A 131 0.69 -2.13 6.78
N VAL A 132 0.57 -1.27 5.78
CA VAL A 132 1.38 -1.30 4.57
C VAL A 132 2.50 -0.27 4.72
N MET A 133 3.73 -0.74 4.58
CA MET A 133 4.95 0.03 4.86
C MET A 133 5.79 0.13 3.60
N TYR A 134 5.92 1.35 3.09
CA TYR A 134 6.72 1.65 1.91
C TYR A 134 8.09 2.17 2.37
N PHE A 135 9.18 1.58 1.88
CA PHE A 135 10.54 2.01 2.23
C PHE A 135 11.04 3.20 1.38
N GLY A 136 10.31 3.56 0.31
CA GLY A 136 10.60 4.72 -0.53
C GLY A 136 9.36 5.54 -0.87
N ALA A 137 9.47 6.88 -0.79
CA ALA A 137 8.37 7.79 -1.12
C ALA A 137 7.92 7.66 -2.60
N ASN A 138 8.88 7.46 -3.50
CA ASN A 138 8.62 7.25 -4.93
C ASN A 138 7.86 5.94 -5.17
N VAL A 139 8.15 4.90 -4.39
CA VAL A 139 7.49 3.59 -4.47
C VAL A 139 6.03 3.71 -4.03
N LYS A 140 5.78 4.40 -2.90
CA LYS A 140 4.41 4.65 -2.42
C LYS A 140 3.57 5.39 -3.47
N ALA A 141 4.05 6.54 -3.93
CA ALA A 141 3.33 7.36 -4.90
C ALA A 141 3.06 6.60 -6.21
N ALA A 142 4.02 5.79 -6.65
CA ALA A 142 3.85 5.02 -7.85
C ALA A 142 2.83 3.87 -7.67
N ILE A 143 2.78 3.21 -6.51
CA ILE A 143 1.82 2.12 -6.23
C ILE A 143 0.42 2.69 -6.13
N GLU A 144 0.25 3.80 -5.41
CA GLU A 144 -1.00 4.55 -5.36
C GLU A 144 -1.46 4.94 -6.78
N LYS A 145 -0.54 5.45 -7.62
CA LYS A 145 -0.82 5.75 -9.03
C LYS A 145 -1.29 4.53 -9.82
N GLN A 146 -0.69 3.36 -9.62
CA GLN A 146 -1.10 2.14 -10.33
C GLN A 146 -2.43 1.57 -9.81
N GLN A 147 -2.70 1.65 -8.51
CA GLN A 147 -3.99 1.28 -7.93
C GLN A 147 -5.12 2.17 -8.46
N ILE A 148 -4.89 3.49 -8.49
CA ILE A 148 -5.81 4.45 -9.10
C ILE A 148 -6.03 4.13 -10.57
N THR A 149 -4.95 3.86 -11.32
CA THR A 149 -5.05 3.47 -12.75
C THR A 149 -5.89 2.22 -12.93
N LYS A 150 -5.62 1.16 -12.16
CA LYS A 150 -6.38 -0.10 -12.24
C LYS A 150 -7.86 0.09 -11.92
N GLN A 151 -8.17 0.84 -10.86
CA GLN A 151 -9.55 1.15 -10.47
C GLN A 151 -10.28 1.93 -11.57
N ARG A 152 -9.62 2.96 -12.13
CA ARG A 152 -10.14 3.72 -13.28
C ARG A 152 -10.35 2.83 -14.49
N ASP A 153 -9.41 1.93 -14.81
CA ASP A 153 -9.52 1.02 -15.95
C ASP A 153 -10.70 0.03 -15.79
N THR A 154 -10.95 -0.45 -14.57
CA THR A 154 -12.12 -1.27 -14.24
C THR A 154 -13.41 -0.48 -14.42
N GLN A 155 -13.48 0.74 -13.89
CA GLN A 155 -14.63 1.63 -14.07
C GLN A 155 -14.89 1.94 -15.56
N ALA A 156 -13.82 2.21 -16.32
CA ALA A 156 -13.91 2.52 -17.74
C ALA A 156 -14.32 1.32 -18.60
N ALA A 157 -14.03 0.09 -18.15
CA ALA A 157 -14.39 -1.14 -18.85
C ALA A 157 -15.86 -1.53 -18.67
N SER A 158 -16.49 -1.13 -17.56
CA SER A 158 -17.86 -1.49 -17.20
C SER A 158 -18.63 -0.23 -16.75
N VAL A 159 -18.76 0.73 -17.66
CA VAL A 159 -19.28 2.08 -17.35
C VAL A 159 -20.68 2.04 -16.73
N ASP A 160 -21.61 1.32 -17.34
CA ASP A 160 -22.99 1.26 -16.88
C ASP A 160 -23.11 0.63 -15.49
N ASP A 161 -22.36 -0.45 -15.24
CA ASP A 161 -22.35 -1.14 -13.95
C ASP A 161 -21.70 -0.27 -12.87
N ALA A 162 -20.60 0.42 -13.19
CA ALA A 162 -19.95 1.36 -12.29
C ALA A 162 -20.88 2.53 -11.92
N LEU A 163 -21.56 3.11 -12.91
CA LEU A 163 -22.53 4.18 -12.71
C LEU A 163 -23.72 3.71 -11.85
N LYS A 164 -24.34 2.57 -12.18
CA LYS A 164 -25.47 2.02 -11.39
C LYS A 164 -25.06 1.69 -9.96
N SER A 165 -23.87 1.11 -9.76
CA SER A 165 -23.36 0.78 -8.43
C SER A 165 -23.10 2.05 -7.59
N ALA A 166 -22.55 3.10 -8.21
CA ALA A 166 -22.39 4.40 -7.55
C ALA A 166 -23.74 5.07 -7.26
N ALA A 167 -24.73 4.96 -8.16
CA ALA A 167 -26.08 5.43 -7.90
C ALA A 167 -26.71 4.74 -6.69
N GLN A 168 -26.58 3.42 -6.59
CA GLN A 168 -27.06 2.65 -5.45
C GLN A 168 -26.37 3.08 -4.15
N ALA A 169 -25.04 3.26 -4.18
CA ALA A 169 -24.27 3.77 -3.04
C ALA A 169 -24.65 5.20 -2.63
N ALA A 170 -25.07 6.04 -3.57
CA ALA A 170 -25.56 7.38 -3.25
C ALA A 170 -26.98 7.35 -2.67
N VAL A 171 -27.83 6.43 -3.15
CA VAL A 171 -29.19 6.24 -2.63
C VAL A 171 -29.17 5.82 -1.16
N THR A 172 -28.21 4.99 -0.73
CA THR A 172 -28.08 4.62 0.69
C THR A 172 -27.71 5.82 1.58
N ALA A 173 -27.16 6.89 1.00
CA ALA A 173 -26.88 8.15 1.70
C ALA A 173 -28.06 9.14 1.69
N VAL A 174 -29.18 8.81 1.04
CA VAL A 174 -30.36 9.68 0.98
C VAL A 174 -31.05 9.72 2.36
N ALA A 175 -31.09 10.90 2.96
CA ALA A 175 -31.75 11.13 4.24
C ALA A 175 -32.96 12.07 4.06
N SER A 176 -34.10 11.69 4.64
CA SER A 176 -35.35 12.48 4.55
C SER A 176 -35.75 12.85 3.11
N GLY A 177 -35.53 11.93 2.16
CA GLY A 177 -35.84 12.14 0.74
C GLY A 177 -34.94 13.17 0.06
N LYS A 178 -33.72 13.39 0.58
CA LYS A 178 -32.73 14.30 -0.01
C LYS A 178 -31.36 13.64 -0.14
N PHE A 179 -30.68 13.88 -1.25
CA PHE A 179 -29.24 13.60 -1.34
C PHE A 179 -28.45 14.55 -0.42
N PRO A 180 -27.36 14.07 0.18
CA PRO A 180 -26.44 14.93 0.90
C PRO A 180 -25.66 15.83 -0.06
N ASP A 181 -24.90 16.78 0.50
CA ASP A 181 -24.07 17.67 -0.31
C ASP A 181 -22.97 16.91 -1.10
N VAL A 182 -22.37 17.59 -2.07
CA VAL A 182 -21.38 17.00 -2.97
C VAL A 182 -20.13 16.51 -2.25
N ALA A 183 -19.69 17.16 -1.16
CA ALA A 183 -18.52 16.72 -0.41
C ALA A 183 -18.81 15.40 0.32
N THR A 184 -19.99 15.30 0.95
CA THR A 184 -20.47 14.09 1.60
C THR A 184 -20.68 12.95 0.58
N LEU A 185 -21.26 13.23 -0.59
CA LEU A 185 -21.37 12.24 -1.68
C LEU A 185 -20.01 11.76 -2.16
N THR A 186 -19.05 12.67 -2.37
CA THR A 186 -17.69 12.32 -2.79
C THR A 186 -17.05 11.36 -1.79
N GLN A 187 -17.11 11.70 -0.50
CA GLN A 187 -16.57 10.87 0.56
C GLN A 187 -17.24 9.48 0.59
N GLY A 188 -18.57 9.45 0.50
CA GLY A 188 -19.35 8.20 0.49
C GLY A 188 -18.95 7.28 -0.67
N LEU A 189 -18.91 7.80 -1.90
CA LEU A 189 -18.55 7.02 -3.07
C LEU A 189 -17.08 6.57 -3.03
N THR A 190 -16.16 7.42 -2.58
CA THR A 190 -14.76 7.01 -2.38
C THR A 190 -14.63 5.89 -1.36
N SER A 191 -15.41 5.91 -0.28
CA SER A 191 -15.43 4.83 0.72
C SER A 191 -15.93 3.49 0.16
N GLN A 192 -16.76 3.52 -0.90
CA GLN A 192 -17.22 2.34 -1.63
C GLN A 192 -16.22 1.86 -2.69
N GLY A 193 -15.03 2.46 -2.75
CA GLY A 193 -14.01 2.06 -3.70
C GLY A 193 -14.26 2.58 -5.11
N PHE A 194 -14.88 3.75 -5.27
CA PHE A 194 -14.92 4.49 -6.55
C PHE A 194 -13.85 5.58 -6.60
N TYR A 195 -13.23 5.77 -7.76
CA TYR A 195 -12.39 6.95 -8.00
C TYR A 195 -13.28 8.10 -8.49
N VAL A 196 -13.46 9.10 -7.62
CA VAL A 196 -14.45 10.18 -7.81
C VAL A 196 -13.79 11.55 -7.76
N LYS A 197 -14.22 12.43 -8.65
CA LYS A 197 -13.92 13.87 -8.67
C LYS A 197 -15.20 14.67 -8.77
N THR A 198 -15.10 15.98 -8.64
CA THR A 198 -16.19 16.91 -8.93
C THR A 198 -15.91 17.64 -10.24
N ALA A 199 -16.96 17.93 -11.00
CA ALA A 199 -16.89 18.75 -12.20
C ALA A 199 -18.05 19.75 -12.23
N ALA A 200 -17.85 20.90 -12.86
CA ALA A 200 -18.90 21.90 -13.01
C ALA A 200 -20.04 21.39 -13.93
N ASN A 201 -19.71 20.66 -14.99
CA ASN A 201 -20.62 20.08 -15.98
C ASN A 201 -20.05 18.77 -16.55
N ALA A 202 -20.86 18.01 -17.29
CA ALA A 202 -20.43 16.73 -17.87
C ALA A 202 -19.28 16.86 -18.89
N ALA A 203 -19.16 18.01 -19.58
CA ALA A 203 -18.08 18.24 -20.56
C ALA A 203 -16.70 18.37 -19.89
N ALA A 204 -16.65 18.76 -18.62
CA ALA A 204 -15.42 18.79 -17.83
C ALA A 204 -14.96 17.40 -17.35
N ALA A 205 -15.72 16.33 -17.60
CA ALA A 205 -15.34 14.95 -17.30
C ALA A 205 -14.41 14.38 -18.41
N THR A 206 -13.15 14.79 -18.39
CA THR A 206 -12.20 14.50 -19.49
C THR A 206 -11.41 13.20 -19.29
N GLU A 207 -11.30 12.72 -18.06
CA GLU A 207 -10.48 11.57 -17.68
C GLU A 207 -11.25 10.23 -17.78
N ASN A 208 -10.75 9.31 -18.61
CA ASN A 208 -11.31 7.95 -18.72
C ASN A 208 -11.34 7.24 -17.35
N GLY A 209 -12.42 6.55 -17.01
CA GLY A 209 -12.49 5.78 -15.78
C GLY A 209 -12.60 6.60 -14.50
N THR A 210 -12.55 7.93 -14.59
CA THR A 210 -12.82 8.82 -13.46
C THR A 210 -14.30 9.14 -13.43
N MET A 211 -14.94 8.89 -12.29
CA MET A 211 -16.32 9.29 -12.07
C MET A 211 -16.36 10.74 -11.59
N TYR A 212 -17.23 11.55 -12.17
CA TYR A 212 -17.42 12.95 -11.81
C TYR A 212 -18.81 13.17 -11.26
N ILE A 213 -18.91 13.74 -10.07
CA ILE A 213 -20.17 14.35 -9.61
C ILE A 213 -20.31 15.69 -10.33
N VAL A 214 -21.38 15.82 -11.11
CA VAL A 214 -21.66 17.03 -11.89
C VAL A 214 -22.35 18.04 -10.97
N GLN A 215 -21.57 18.97 -10.43
CA GLN A 215 -22.03 19.92 -9.42
C GLN A 215 -23.16 20.82 -9.90
N GLY A 216 -23.10 21.31 -11.15
CA GLY A 216 -24.14 22.18 -11.71
C GLY A 216 -25.52 21.52 -11.80
N ASP A 217 -25.56 20.18 -11.90
CA ASP A 217 -26.79 19.42 -12.11
C ASP A 217 -27.20 18.58 -10.89
N THR A 218 -26.31 18.45 -9.89
CA THR A 218 -26.58 17.75 -8.63
C THR A 218 -27.30 18.67 -7.65
N THR A 219 -28.43 18.21 -7.11
CA THR A 219 -29.28 18.94 -6.18
C THR A 219 -29.73 18.04 -5.02
N ALA A 220 -30.47 18.58 -4.06
CA ALA A 220 -31.06 17.77 -3.00
C ALA A 220 -32.01 16.65 -3.51
N LYS A 221 -32.56 16.74 -4.73
CA LYS A 221 -33.52 15.75 -5.26
C LYS A 221 -32.94 14.86 -6.37
N GLN A 222 -31.75 15.18 -6.87
CA GLN A 222 -31.10 14.40 -7.91
C GLN A 222 -29.59 14.46 -7.79
N MET A 223 -28.93 13.35 -8.07
CA MET A 223 -27.50 13.28 -8.28
C MET A 223 -27.24 13.05 -9.76
N VAL A 224 -26.23 13.74 -10.29
CA VAL A 224 -25.76 13.53 -11.66
C VAL A 224 -24.30 13.12 -11.62
N LEU A 225 -24.02 11.95 -12.19
CA LEU A 225 -22.68 11.39 -12.33
C LEU A 225 -22.30 11.34 -13.79
N SER A 226 -21.03 11.60 -14.11
CA SER A 226 -20.46 11.40 -15.44
C SER A 226 -19.27 10.47 -15.35
N LEU A 227 -19.16 9.51 -16.26
CA LEU A 227 -18.03 8.60 -16.36
C LEU A 227 -17.66 8.42 -17.82
N LYS A 228 -16.41 8.72 -18.15
CA LYS A 228 -15.89 8.50 -19.51
C LYS A 228 -15.37 7.07 -19.65
N GLY A 229 -15.93 6.34 -20.61
CA GLY A 229 -15.58 4.94 -20.87
C GLY A 229 -14.28 4.77 -21.66
N LYS A 230 -13.88 3.52 -21.89
CA LYS A 230 -12.79 3.18 -22.82
C LYS A 230 -13.12 3.49 -24.28
N ASP A 231 -14.40 3.61 -24.61
CA ASP A 231 -14.92 4.06 -25.91
C ASP A 231 -14.67 5.56 -26.18
N GLY A 232 -14.13 6.29 -25.20
CA GLY A 232 -13.88 7.72 -25.27
C GLY A 232 -15.14 8.58 -25.12
N LYS A 233 -16.31 7.97 -24.85
CA LYS A 233 -17.58 8.69 -24.66
C LYS A 233 -17.84 8.91 -23.18
N ALA A 234 -18.40 10.07 -22.85
CA ALA A 234 -18.89 10.34 -21.51
C ALA A 234 -20.31 9.78 -21.37
N HIS A 235 -20.53 8.99 -20.32
CA HIS A 235 -21.84 8.47 -19.95
C HIS A 235 -22.30 9.20 -18.70
N VAL A 236 -23.51 9.73 -18.74
CA VAL A 236 -24.12 10.52 -17.68
C VAL A 236 -25.24 9.70 -17.07
N LEU A 237 -25.16 9.48 -15.77
CA LEU A 237 -26.22 8.92 -14.96
C LEU A 237 -26.93 10.02 -14.20
N THR A 238 -28.25 10.02 -14.26
CA THR A 238 -29.11 10.81 -13.36
C THR A 238 -29.86 9.88 -12.42
N GLN A 239 -29.62 10.04 -11.11
CA GLN A 239 -30.35 9.35 -10.06
C GLN A 239 -31.22 10.36 -9.33
N LYS A 240 -32.53 10.13 -9.29
CA LYS A 240 -33.43 10.88 -8.42
C LYS A 240 -33.52 10.23 -7.04
N THR A 241 -34.03 10.93 -6.04
CA THR A 241 -34.24 10.34 -4.70
C THR A 241 -35.24 9.17 -4.70
N THR A 242 -36.00 9.02 -5.79
CA THR A 242 -36.95 7.93 -6.04
C THR A 242 -36.86 7.46 -7.49
N GLY A 243 -37.08 6.17 -7.72
CA GLY A 243 -37.09 5.56 -9.06
C GLY A 243 -35.71 5.14 -9.56
N ASP A 244 -35.71 4.50 -10.72
CA ASP A 244 -34.50 3.87 -11.28
C ASP A 244 -33.52 4.89 -11.88
N PRO A 245 -32.21 4.60 -11.80
CA PRO A 245 -31.19 5.42 -12.47
C PRO A 245 -31.40 5.46 -13.97
N LYS A 246 -31.24 6.65 -14.55
CA LYS A 246 -31.24 6.84 -16.02
C LYS A 246 -29.84 7.12 -16.51
N ILE A 247 -29.35 6.29 -17.43
CA ILE A 247 -28.06 6.48 -18.09
C ILE A 247 -28.29 6.98 -19.50
N ALA A 248 -27.52 8.01 -19.89
CA ALA A 248 -27.47 8.53 -21.23
C ALA A 248 -26.02 8.75 -21.63
N THR A 249 -25.69 8.56 -22.91
CA THR A 249 -24.38 8.96 -23.43
C THR A 249 -24.42 10.44 -23.80
N ALA A 250 -23.48 11.23 -23.28
CA ALA A 250 -23.34 12.63 -23.65
C ALA A 250 -22.97 12.71 -25.15
N LYS A 251 -23.64 13.61 -25.87
CA LYS A 251 -23.36 13.87 -27.29
C LYS A 251 -22.14 14.77 -27.45
#